data_AF-A0A352M760-F1
#
_entry.id   AF-A0A352M760-F1
#
_cell.length_a   1.000
_cell.length_b   1.000
_cell.length_c   1.000
_cell.angle_alpha   90.00
_cell.angle_beta   90.00
_cell.angle_gamma   90.00
#
_symmetry.space_group_name_H-M   'P 1'
#
loop_
_entity.id
_entity.type
_entity.pdbx_description
1 polymer ?
#
loop_
_entity_poly.entity_id
_entity_poly.type
_entity_poly.pdbx_seq_one_letter_code
_entity_poly.pdbx_strand_id
1 'polypeptide(L)'
;MGKGFHGRIAFEGFDMAPVLKNKCAGDIDIARSYVVVTAADGYRSLFSGAEIFEHANGPNLLLIDRQDGKDLQKGDGRFRAFIKSDFFIDRSVRSVREVYYNIIN
;
A
#
# COMPACT_ATOMS: atom_id res chain seq x y z
N MET A 1 21.15 -2.03 -0.67
CA MET A 1 22.08 -0.96 -0.24
C MET A 1 21.33 0.36 -0.22
N GLY A 2 21.26 1.02 0.94
CA GLY A 2 20.58 2.31 1.09
C GLY A 2 21.34 3.41 0.34
N LYS A 3 20.74 3.95 -0.71
CA LYS A 3 21.34 5.00 -1.55
C LYS A 3 21.04 6.43 -1.06
N GLY A 4 20.58 6.60 0.19
CA GLY A 4 20.25 7.90 0.75
C GLY A 4 18.98 8.53 0.16
N PHE A 5 18.87 9.86 0.28
CA PHE A 5 17.75 10.64 -0.24
C PHE A 5 17.81 10.73 -1.78
N HIS A 6 16.75 10.32 -2.47
CA HIS A 6 16.70 10.26 -3.94
C HIS A 6 16.05 11.49 -4.59
N GLY A 7 16.04 12.62 -3.89
CA GLY A 7 15.30 13.81 -4.35
C GLY A 7 13.80 13.70 -4.09
N ARG A 8 13.03 14.52 -4.80
CA ARG A 8 11.56 14.44 -4.80
C ARG A 8 11.12 13.41 -5.83
N ILE A 9 10.41 12.40 -5.37
CA ILE A 9 9.79 11.38 -6.22
C ILE A 9 8.28 11.63 -6.20
N ALA A 10 7.66 11.67 -7.38
CA ALA A 10 6.21 11.70 -7.51
C ALA A 10 5.69 10.29 -7.78
N PHE A 11 4.66 9.88 -7.06
CA PHE A 11 3.96 8.63 -7.30
C PHE A 11 2.51 8.92 -7.69
N GLU A 12 2.01 8.16 -8.65
CA GLU A 12 0.62 8.22 -9.11
C GLU A 12 -0.02 6.84 -8.93
N GLY A 13 -1.30 6.84 -8.54
CA GLY A 13 -2.01 5.60 -8.26
C GLY A 13 -3.29 5.82 -7.47
N PHE A 14 -3.75 4.73 -6.86
CA PHE A 14 -5.02 4.68 -6.15
C PHE A 14 -4.80 4.67 -4.64
N ASP A 15 -5.56 5.50 -3.93
CA ASP A 15 -5.72 5.34 -2.48
C ASP A 15 -6.53 4.08 -2.20
N MET A 16 -5.93 3.12 -1.50
CA MET A 16 -6.58 1.84 -1.22
C MET A 16 -7.61 1.93 -0.09
N ALA A 17 -7.54 2.93 0.78
CA ALA A 17 -8.50 3.06 1.88
C ALA A 17 -9.97 3.14 1.41
N PRO A 18 -10.36 4.04 0.48
CA PRO A 18 -11.73 4.08 -0.04
C PRO A 18 -12.07 2.84 -0.88
N VAL A 19 -11.12 2.25 -1.60
CA VAL A 19 -11.33 1.03 -2.39
C VAL A 19 -11.71 -0.14 -1.48
N LEU A 20 -11.00 -0.31 -0.36
CA LEU A 20 -11.26 -1.35 0.63
C LEU A 20 -12.56 -1.08 1.40
N LYS A 21 -12.82 0.18 1.78
CA LYS A 21 -14.08 0.58 2.42
C LYS A 21 -15.30 0.24 1.56
N ASN A 22 -15.24 0.50 0.26
CA ASN A 22 -16.32 0.17 -0.68
C ASN A 22 -16.56 -1.35 -0.83
N LYS A 23 -15.65 -2.19 -0.37
CA LYS A 23 -15.80 -3.66 -0.37
C LYS A 23 -16.31 -4.20 0.96
N CYS A 24 -16.34 -3.38 2.01
CA CYS A 24 -16.84 -3.79 3.33
C CYS A 24 -18.37 -3.58 3.38
N ALA A 25 -19.10 -4.58 3.89
CA ALA A 25 -20.53 -4.47 4.14
C ALA A 25 -20.73 -3.85 5.53
N GLY A 26 -20.71 -2.51 5.61
CA GLY A 26 -20.94 -1.76 6.85
C GLY A 26 -19.67 -1.14 7.45
N ASP A 27 -19.76 -0.71 8.71
CA ASP A 27 -18.68 -0.04 9.42
C ASP A 27 -17.51 -0.99 9.68
N ILE A 28 -16.29 -0.49 9.48
CA ILE A 28 -15.05 -1.22 9.72
C ILE A 28 -14.69 -1.08 11.20
N ASP A 29 -14.52 -2.20 11.90
CA ASP A 29 -13.83 -2.21 13.19
C ASP A 29 -12.33 -2.01 12.95
N ILE A 30 -11.90 -0.75 12.94
CA ILE A 30 -10.53 -0.34 12.58
C ILE A 30 -9.51 -0.96 13.54
N ALA A 31 -9.82 -1.03 14.83
CA ALA A 31 -8.92 -1.54 15.86
C ALA A 31 -8.66 -3.05 15.72
N ARG A 32 -9.61 -3.78 15.15
CA ARG A 32 -9.51 -5.23 14.93
C ARG A 32 -9.21 -5.61 13.49
N SER A 33 -9.08 -4.65 12.58
CA SER A 33 -8.84 -4.94 11.17
C SER A 33 -7.37 -4.90 10.78
N TYR A 34 -7.05 -5.57 9.68
CA TYR A 34 -5.74 -5.52 9.05
C TYR A 34 -5.85 -5.68 7.53
N VAL A 35 -4.81 -5.23 6.83
CA VAL A 35 -4.65 -5.34 5.39
C VAL A 35 -3.34 -6.06 5.09
N VAL A 36 -3.38 -7.02 4.17
CA VAL A 36 -2.19 -7.72 3.66
C VAL A 36 -2.03 -7.40 2.19
N VAL A 37 -0.83 -6.99 1.81
CA VAL A 37 -0.45 -6.84 0.40
C VAL A 37 0.49 -7.98 0.03
N THR A 38 0.17 -8.70 -1.04
CA THR A 38 0.93 -9.87 -1.51
C THR A 38 1.48 -9.63 -2.91
N ALA A 39 2.79 -9.82 -3.07
CA ALA A 39 3.47 -9.83 -4.35
C ALA A 39 3.23 -11.14 -5.13
N ALA A 40 3.46 -11.11 -6.44
CA ALA A 40 3.36 -12.30 -7.30
C ALA A 40 4.31 -13.44 -6.92
N ASP A 41 5.43 -13.15 -6.24
CA ASP A 41 6.40 -14.13 -5.73
C ASP A 41 6.08 -14.64 -4.32
N GLY A 42 4.98 -14.17 -3.72
CA GLY A 42 4.55 -14.55 -2.39
C GLY A 42 5.12 -13.70 -1.25
N TYR A 43 5.97 -12.70 -1.52
CA TYR A 43 6.37 -11.72 -0.51
C TYR A 43 5.17 -10.93 0.00
N ARG A 44 5.12 -10.63 1.31
CA ARG A 44 3.95 -9.98 1.94
C ARG A 44 4.35 -8.92 2.94
N SER A 45 3.46 -7.94 3.10
CA SER A 45 3.48 -7.01 4.21
C SER A 45 2.08 -6.84 4.77
N LEU A 46 2.00 -6.78 6.10
CA LEU A 46 0.76 -6.58 6.85
C LEU A 46 0.74 -5.16 7.44
N PHE A 47 -0.45 -4.59 7.45
CA PHE A 47 -0.76 -3.27 7.97
C PHE A 47 -1.97 -3.37 8.89
N SER A 48 -1.92 -2.69 10.01
CA SER A 48 -3.11 -2.51 10.87
C SER A 48 -4.19 -1.70 10.14
N GLY A 49 -5.44 -1.86 10.54
CA GLY A 49 -6.55 -1.06 10.03
C GLY A 49 -6.32 0.44 10.22
N ALA A 50 -5.78 0.84 11.37
CA ALA A 50 -5.50 2.25 11.69
C ALA A 50 -4.48 2.88 10.72
N GLU A 51 -3.42 2.14 10.34
CA GLU A 51 -2.45 2.60 9.34
C GLU A 51 -3.10 2.91 7.98
N ILE A 52 -4.19 2.21 7.63
CA ILE A 52 -4.85 2.34 6.34
C ILE A 52 -6.00 3.35 6.39
N PHE A 53 -6.85 3.29 7.42
CA PHE A 53 -8.13 3.99 7.45
C PHE A 53 -8.15 5.29 8.27
N GLU A 54 -7.18 5.50 9.18
CA GLU A 54 -7.15 6.65 10.10
C GLU A 54 -5.86 7.48 10.01
N HIS A 55 -5.15 7.40 8.89
CA HIS A 55 -3.91 8.15 8.75
C HIS A 55 -4.17 9.67 8.68
N ALA A 56 -3.65 10.41 9.66
CA ALA A 56 -3.92 11.84 9.86
C ALA A 56 -3.51 12.74 8.69
N ASN A 57 -2.51 12.33 7.90
CA ASN A 57 -1.98 13.11 6.78
C ASN A 57 -2.54 12.66 5.41
N GLY A 58 -3.76 12.11 5.40
CA GLY A 58 -4.46 11.65 4.19
C GLY A 58 -4.06 10.23 3.76
N PRO A 59 -4.20 9.88 2.47
CA PRO A 59 -3.97 8.52 1.96
C PRO A 59 -2.60 7.97 2.35
N ASN A 60 -2.57 6.78 2.96
CA ASN A 60 -1.32 6.15 3.39
C ASN A 60 -0.86 5.00 2.48
N LEU A 61 -1.70 3.98 2.28
CA LEU A 61 -1.46 2.89 1.33
C LEU A 61 -1.94 3.28 -0.06
N LEU A 62 -0.97 3.52 -0.93
CA LEU A 62 -1.19 3.74 -2.35
C LEU A 62 -0.86 2.48 -3.14
N LEU A 63 -1.72 2.11 -4.09
CA LEU A 63 -1.39 1.16 -5.14
C LEU A 63 -1.00 1.96 -6.38
N ILE A 64 0.31 2.06 -6.60
CA ILE A 64 0.89 2.91 -7.64
C ILE A 64 1.14 2.10 -8.91
N ASP A 65 0.96 2.75 -10.06
CA ASP A 65 1.27 2.21 -11.39
C ASP A 65 2.18 3.12 -12.22
N ARG A 66 2.48 4.31 -11.70
CA ARG A 66 3.45 5.25 -12.29
C ARG A 66 4.31 5.93 -11.24
N GLN A 67 5.51 6.30 -11.67
CA GLN A 67 6.47 7.10 -10.93
C GLN A 67 7.02 8.18 -11.86
N ASP A 68 7.00 9.43 -11.41
CA ASP A 68 7.50 10.60 -12.14
C ASP A 68 6.90 10.72 -13.57
N GLY A 69 5.59 10.49 -13.71
CA GLY A 69 4.88 10.55 -14.99
C GLY A 69 5.15 9.39 -15.96
N LYS A 70 5.88 8.36 -15.52
CA LYS A 70 6.25 7.19 -16.33
C LYS A 70 5.77 5.90 -15.68
N ASP A 71 5.60 4.87 -16.50
CA ASP A 71 5.33 3.52 -15.99
C ASP A 71 6.45 3.07 -15.04
N LEU A 72 6.09 2.21 -14.08
CA LEU A 72 7.05 1.69 -13.10
C LEU A 72 8.20 0.91 -13.77
N GLN A 73 9.32 0.80 -13.06
CA GLN A 73 10.47 0.06 -13.58
C GLN A 73 10.14 -1.43 -13.71
N LYS A 74 10.82 -2.13 -14.63
CA LYS A 74 10.57 -3.55 -14.93
C LYS A 74 10.50 -4.47 -13.70
N GLY A 75 11.25 -4.17 -12.64
CA GLY A 75 11.26 -4.95 -11.39
C GLY A 75 10.14 -4.64 -10.40
N ASP A 76 9.40 -3.54 -10.58
CA ASP A 76 8.28 -3.16 -9.72
C ASP A 76 6.96 -3.83 -10.14
N GLY A 77 6.92 -4.44 -11.34
CA GLY A 77 5.69 -4.99 -11.92
C GLY A 77 4.72 -3.90 -12.37
N ARG A 78 3.46 -4.28 -12.68
CA ARG A 78 2.43 -3.31 -13.08
C ARG A 78 1.98 -2.43 -11.91
N PHE A 79 1.93 -2.99 -10.71
CA PHE A 79 1.51 -2.30 -9.51
C PHE A 79 2.51 -2.53 -8.39
N ARG A 80 2.78 -1.47 -7.62
CA ARG A 80 3.56 -1.51 -6.39
C ARG A 80 2.73 -0.89 -5.27
N ALA A 81 2.81 -1.46 -4.07
CA ALA A 81 2.30 -0.80 -2.87
C ALA A 81 3.33 0.21 -2.37
N PHE A 82 2.86 1.40 -2.06
CA PHE A 82 3.64 2.46 -1.48
C PHE A 82 2.95 2.95 -0.20
N ILE A 83 3.71 3.00 0.90
CA ILE A 83 3.23 3.46 2.20
C ILE A 83 3.90 4.78 2.50
N LYS A 84 3.12 5.85 2.63
CA LYS A 84 3.70 7.19 2.83
C LYS A 84 4.36 7.35 4.19
N SER A 85 3.78 6.74 5.23
CA SER A 85 4.24 6.89 6.61
C SER A 85 5.41 5.98 6.97
N ASP A 86 5.86 5.13 6.05
CA ASP A 86 6.85 4.10 6.35
C ASP A 86 8.27 4.53 6.01
N PHE A 87 9.17 4.24 6.92
CA PHE A 87 10.61 4.42 6.71
C PHE A 87 11.23 3.19 6.01
N PHE A 88 10.68 2.00 6.25
CA PHE A 88 11.22 0.75 5.74
C PHE A 88 10.69 0.43 4.35
N ILE A 89 11.59 0.44 3.38
CA ILE A 89 11.24 0.13 1.98
C ILE A 89 10.74 -1.30 1.78
N ASP A 90 11.05 -2.21 2.71
CA ASP A 90 10.63 -3.61 2.65
C ASP A 90 9.10 -3.73 2.69
N ARG A 91 8.39 -2.76 3.26
CA ARG A 91 6.91 -2.73 3.25
C ARG A 91 6.32 -2.21 1.95
N SER A 92 7.14 -1.73 1.01
CA SER A 92 6.72 -1.34 -0.34
C SER A 92 6.69 -2.54 -1.30
N VAL A 93 5.66 -3.37 -1.19
CA VAL A 93 5.49 -4.62 -1.94
C VAL A 93 5.43 -4.36 -3.45
N ARG A 94 6.37 -4.93 -4.21
CA ARG A 94 6.41 -4.86 -5.68
C ARG A 94 5.60 -5.97 -6.32
N SER A 95 5.26 -5.82 -7.59
CA SER A 95 4.53 -6.82 -8.39
C SER A 95 3.27 -7.29 -7.66
N VAL A 96 2.48 -6.34 -7.15
CA VAL A 96 1.31 -6.62 -6.31
C VAL A 96 0.33 -7.50 -7.07
N ARG A 97 -0.01 -8.63 -6.46
CA ARG A 97 -0.94 -9.62 -6.98
C ARG A 97 -2.29 -9.57 -6.26
N GLU A 98 -2.28 -9.28 -4.96
CA GLU A 98 -3.46 -9.29 -4.11
C GLU A 98 -3.34 -8.22 -3.02
N VAL A 99 -4.48 -7.58 -2.70
CA VAL A 99 -4.67 -6.81 -1.48
C VAL A 99 -5.85 -7.41 -0.74
N TYR A 100 -5.59 -7.94 0.45
CA TYR A 100 -6.55 -8.65 1.28
C TYR A 100 -6.86 -7.85 2.53
N TYR A 101 -8.11 -7.86 2.97
CA TYR A 101 -8.59 -7.18 4.18
C TYR A 101 -9.37 -8.18 5.04
N ASN A 102 -9.21 -8.10 6.36
CA ASN A 102 -9.99 -8.89 7.32
C ASN A 102 -10.10 -8.20 8.70
N ILE A 103 -11.03 -8.66 9.52
CA ILE A 103 -11.26 -8.30 10.93
C ILE A 103 -10.96 -9.52 11.81
N ILE A 104 -10.21 -9.32 12.88
CA ILE A 104 -9.89 -10.34 13.87
C ILE A 104 -11.11 -10.55 14.78
N ASN A 105 -11.64 -11.77 14.80
CA ASN A 105 -12.78 -12.19 15.63
C ASN A 105 -12.48 -12.25 17.13
#